data_AF-A0A2X5P1J5-F1
#
_entry.id   AF-A0A2X5P1J5-F1
#
_cell.length_a   1.000
_cell.length_b   1.000
_cell.length_c   1.000
_cell.angle_alpha   90.00
_cell.angle_beta   90.00
_cell.angle_gamma   90.00
#
_symmetry.space_group_name_H-M   'P 1'
#
loop_
_entity.id
_entity.type
_entity.pdbx_description
1 polymer ?
#
loop_
_entity_poly.entity_id
_entity_poly.type
_entity_poly.pdbx_seq_one_letter_code
_entity_poly.pdbx_strand_id
1 'polypeptide(L)'
;MIKIVTIVLMIISGLGAIIFGLGNHGIATGIHNLWLHGGIFPAGVSGLLMALPLVLFSYGGIEMLGIAAGEAKEPEKSISKAVNTVFWRILIFYVGALFIIMSIYPWNELGTQGSPFVMTFEKWVYLQLPESLILS
;
A
#
# COMPACT_ATOMS: atom_id res chain seq x y z
N MET A 1 -3.44 -6.66 -19.51
CA MET A 1 -3.88 -7.60 -18.45
C MET A 1 -2.77 -7.97 -17.47
N ILE A 2 -1.51 -8.10 -17.92
CA ILE A 2 -0.32 -8.36 -17.07
C ILE A 2 -0.25 -7.50 -15.80
N LYS A 3 -0.45 -6.18 -15.88
CA LYS A 3 -0.42 -5.27 -14.71
C LYS A 3 -1.41 -5.65 -13.59
N ILE A 4 -2.60 -6.14 -13.93
CA ILE A 4 -3.62 -6.51 -12.94
C ILE A 4 -3.23 -7.84 -12.27
N VAL A 5 -2.76 -8.80 -13.06
CA VAL A 5 -2.31 -10.10 -12.58
C VAL A 5 -1.13 -9.95 -11.61
N THR A 6 -0.17 -9.09 -11.92
CA THR A 6 0.98 -8.82 -11.04
C THR A 6 0.55 -8.31 -9.67
N ILE A 7 -0.43 -7.41 -9.61
CA ILE A 7 -0.86 -6.85 -8.32
C ILE A 7 -1.73 -7.84 -7.55
N VAL A 8 -2.59 -8.60 -8.23
CA VAL A 8 -3.35 -9.69 -7.60
C VAL A 8 -2.41 -10.74 -7.01
N LEU A 9 -1.35 -11.12 -7.74
CA LEU A 9 -0.31 -12.00 -7.22
C LEU A 9 0.39 -11.44 -5.98
N MET A 10 0.72 -10.15 -6.00
CA MET A 10 1.35 -9.46 -4.85
C MET A 10 0.42 -9.41 -3.62
N ILE A 11 -0.88 -9.23 -3.86
CA ILE A 11 -1.90 -9.24 -2.80
C ILE A 11 -2.02 -10.64 -2.19
N ILE A 12 -2.08 -11.67 -3.03
CA ILE A 12 -2.16 -13.07 -2.60
C ILE A 12 -0.89 -13.49 -1.86
N SER A 13 0.30 -13.11 -2.34
CA SER A 13 1.57 -13.41 -1.65
C SER A 13 1.66 -12.69 -0.30
N GLY A 14 1.19 -11.45 -0.22
CA GLY A 14 1.12 -10.70 1.03
C GLY A 14 0.14 -11.31 2.04
N LEU A 15 -1.05 -11.74 1.58
CA LEU A 15 -2.00 -12.50 2.38
C LEU A 15 -1.40 -13.83 2.85
N GLY A 16 -0.63 -14.51 2.00
CA GLY A 16 0.10 -15.72 2.36
C GLY A 16 1.14 -15.49 3.45
N ALA A 17 1.86 -14.36 3.41
CA ALA A 17 2.79 -13.96 4.47
C ALA A 17 2.06 -13.66 5.80
N ILE A 18 0.88 -13.02 5.74
CA ILE A 18 0.08 -12.67 6.92
C ILE A 18 -0.55 -13.91 7.58
N ILE A 19 -1.08 -14.84 6.79
CA ILE A 19 -1.84 -16.00 7.27
C ILE A 19 -0.93 -17.18 7.61
N PHE A 20 0.06 -17.47 6.76
CA PHE A 20 0.94 -18.64 6.89
C PHE A 20 2.35 -18.30 7.40
N GLY A 21 2.70 -17.02 7.58
CA GLY A 21 4.05 -16.63 8.01
C GLY A 21 5.13 -16.90 6.95
N LEU A 22 4.73 -17.07 5.68
CA LEU A 22 5.64 -17.20 4.53
C LEU A 22 6.53 -15.95 4.46
N GLY A 23 7.83 -16.10 4.73
CA GLY A 23 8.77 -14.99 4.79
C GLY A 23 9.12 -14.50 6.21
N ASN A 24 8.61 -15.13 7.26
CA ASN A 24 8.85 -14.73 8.66
C ASN A 24 9.10 -15.94 9.58
N HIS A 25 10.02 -16.84 9.19
CA HIS A 25 10.39 -18.03 9.97
C HIS A 25 9.21 -18.92 10.42
N GLY A 26 8.07 -18.89 9.71
CA GLY A 26 6.85 -19.64 10.08
C GLY A 26 6.01 -18.99 11.17
N ILE A 27 6.34 -17.76 11.61
CA ILE A 27 5.53 -16.99 12.56
C ILE A 27 4.61 -16.07 11.76
N ALA A 28 3.31 -16.35 11.81
CA ALA A 28 2.29 -15.51 11.20
C ALA A 28 2.39 -14.10 11.78
N THR A 29 2.67 -13.11 10.91
CA THR A 29 2.76 -11.71 11.34
C THR A 29 1.40 -11.18 11.82
N GLY A 30 0.31 -11.80 11.32
CA GLY A 30 -1.05 -11.43 11.65
C GLY A 30 -1.39 -9.99 11.25
N ILE A 31 -2.56 -9.52 11.68
CA ILE A 31 -2.97 -8.10 11.53
C ILE A 31 -2.56 -7.26 12.75
N HIS A 32 -1.79 -7.83 13.67
CA HIS A 32 -1.48 -7.22 14.95
C HIS A 32 -0.62 -5.95 14.83
N ASN A 33 0.20 -5.82 13.80
CA ASN A 33 0.99 -4.61 13.58
C ASN A 33 0.15 -3.38 13.19
N LEU A 34 -1.08 -3.54 12.70
CA LEU A 34 -1.96 -2.43 12.31
C LEU A 34 -2.46 -1.61 13.51
N TRP A 35 -2.57 -2.23 14.69
CA TRP A 35 -3.18 -1.61 15.87
C TRP A 35 -2.32 -1.64 17.14
N LEU A 36 -1.23 -2.42 17.20
CA LEU A 36 -0.38 -2.52 18.40
C LEU A 36 0.40 -1.24 18.73
N HIS A 37 0.75 -0.43 17.73
CA HIS A 37 1.55 0.78 17.92
C HIS A 37 0.67 2.04 17.98
N GLY A 38 -0.25 2.11 18.95
CA GLY A 38 -1.11 3.29 19.16
C GLY A 38 -2.44 3.29 18.39
N GLY A 39 -2.87 2.15 17.85
CA GLY A 39 -4.15 2.00 17.15
C GLY A 39 -4.22 2.75 15.81
N ILE A 40 -5.45 2.97 15.32
CA ILE A 40 -5.75 3.69 14.07
C ILE A 40 -5.50 5.20 14.16
N PHE A 41 -5.25 5.73 15.36
CA PHE A 41 -4.96 7.15 15.63
C PHE A 41 -3.76 7.31 16.60
N PRO A 42 -2.54 6.89 16.19
CA PRO A 42 -1.38 6.88 17.09
C PRO A 42 -0.96 8.28 17.54
N ALA A 43 -1.17 9.29 16.70
CA ALA A 43 -0.91 10.70 16.99
C ALA A 43 -2.19 11.47 17.38
N GLY A 44 -3.30 10.77 17.64
CA GLY A 44 -4.60 11.37 17.96
C GLY A 44 -5.20 12.23 16.83
N VAL A 45 -6.23 13.01 17.17
CA VAL A 45 -6.89 13.94 16.23
C VAL A 45 -5.94 15.05 15.77
N SER A 46 -5.00 15.48 16.62
CA SER A 46 -3.97 16.46 16.26
C SER A 46 -3.07 15.96 15.14
N GLY A 47 -2.66 14.69 15.17
CA GLY A 47 -1.89 14.07 14.09
C GLY A 47 -2.65 14.04 12.75
N LEU A 48 -3.96 13.74 12.80
CA LEU A 48 -4.83 13.81 11.61
C LEU A 48 -4.84 15.23 11.02
N LEU A 49 -5.02 16.24 11.87
CA LEU A 49 -5.06 17.64 11.44
C LEU A 49 -3.72 18.11 10.87
N MET A 50 -2.60 17.63 11.41
CA MET A 50 -1.25 17.92 10.88
C MET A 50 -0.95 17.21 9.55
N ALA A 51 -1.50 16.01 9.35
CA ALA A 51 -1.35 15.26 8.10
C ALA A 51 -2.26 15.78 6.97
N LEU A 52 -3.39 16.41 7.31
CA LEU A 52 -4.39 16.85 6.34
C LEU A 52 -3.81 17.81 5.26
N PRO A 53 -3.03 18.86 5.59
CA PRO A 53 -2.42 19.73 4.59
C PRO A 53 -1.45 19.00 3.66
N LEU A 54 -0.66 18.05 4.19
CA LEU A 54 0.28 17.23 3.39
C LEU A 54 -0.47 16.36 2.37
N VAL A 55 -1.58 15.76 2.82
CA VAL A 55 -2.46 14.95 1.97
C VAL A 55 -3.11 15.82 0.89
N LEU A 56 -3.69 16.97 1.26
CA LEU A 56 -4.31 17.89 0.30
C LEU A 56 -3.31 18.38 -0.75
N PHE A 57 -2.08 18.71 -0.35
CA PHE A 57 -1.03 19.12 -1.26
C PHE A 57 -0.61 18.00 -2.22
N SER A 58 -0.60 16.74 -1.76
CA SER A 58 -0.28 15.58 -2.59
C SER A 58 -1.32 15.30 -3.68
N TYR A 59 -2.54 15.83 -3.53
CA TYR A 59 -3.59 15.81 -4.55
C TYR A 59 -3.57 17.05 -5.46
N GLY A 60 -2.47 17.82 -5.48
CA GLY A 60 -2.25 18.83 -6.52
C GLY A 60 -2.37 18.22 -7.91
N GLY A 61 -3.27 18.76 -8.75
CA GLY A 61 -3.56 18.22 -10.09
C GLY A 61 -4.94 17.60 -10.26
N ILE A 62 -5.78 17.48 -9.21
CA ILE A 62 -7.19 17.09 -9.42
C ILE A 62 -7.97 18.10 -10.27
N GLU A 63 -7.49 19.34 -10.36
CA GLU A 63 -8.06 20.40 -11.19
C GLU A 63 -8.18 19.98 -12.67
N MET A 64 -7.25 19.14 -13.15
CA MET A 64 -7.28 18.60 -14.51
C MET A 64 -8.49 17.71 -14.76
N LEU A 65 -9.00 17.02 -13.72
CA LEU A 65 -10.24 16.24 -13.81
C LEU A 65 -11.45 17.17 -13.99
N GLY A 66 -11.44 18.35 -13.36
CA GLY A 66 -12.49 19.36 -13.49
C GLY A 66 -12.52 20.03 -14.87
N ILE A 67 -11.35 20.27 -15.47
CA ILE A 67 -11.24 20.82 -16.83
C ILE A 67 -11.70 19.78 -17.86
N ALA A 68 -11.19 18.54 -17.76
CA ALA A 68 -11.60 17.44 -18.63
C ALA A 68 -13.11 17.13 -18.51
N ALA A 69 -13.68 17.35 -17.33
CA ALA A 69 -15.11 17.28 -17.10
C ALA A 69 -15.88 18.34 -17.90
N GLY A 70 -15.41 19.59 -17.91
CA GLY A 70 -16.02 20.68 -18.68
C GLY A 70 -15.96 20.50 -20.20
N GLU A 71 -14.96 19.77 -20.70
CA GLU A 71 -14.78 19.49 -22.13
C GLU A 71 -15.49 18.21 -22.63
N ALA A 72 -16.04 17.40 -21.71
CA ALA A 72 -16.68 16.14 -22.07
C ALA A 72 -18.09 16.35 -22.65
N LYS A 73 -18.44 15.63 -23.73
CA LYS A 73 -19.77 15.69 -24.37
C LYS A 73 -20.92 15.28 -23.43
N GLU A 74 -20.71 14.28 -22.58
CA GLU A 74 -21.65 13.81 -21.55
C GLU A 74 -20.90 13.68 -20.23
N PRO A 75 -20.67 14.78 -19.50
CA PRO A 75 -19.79 14.80 -18.34
C PRO A 75 -20.30 13.89 -17.22
N GLU A 76 -21.60 13.96 -16.90
CA GLU A 76 -22.21 13.17 -15.82
C GLU A 76 -21.95 11.67 -15.96
N LYS A 77 -22.18 11.10 -17.15
CA LYS A 77 -21.97 9.66 -17.40
C LYS A 77 -20.50 9.30 -17.60
N SER A 78 -19.77 10.11 -18.38
CA SER A 78 -18.38 9.80 -18.76
C SER A 78 -17.45 9.89 -17.56
N ILE A 79 -17.62 10.92 -16.73
CA ILE A 79 -16.83 11.12 -15.51
C ILE A 79 -17.22 10.06 -14.48
N SER A 80 -18.51 9.84 -14.22
CA SER A 80 -18.93 8.83 -13.22
C SER A 80 -18.40 7.44 -13.55
N LYS A 81 -18.41 7.05 -14.84
CA LYS A 81 -17.87 5.76 -15.28
C LYS A 81 -16.33 5.71 -15.15
N ALA A 82 -15.64 6.77 -15.55
CA ALA A 82 -14.19 6.86 -15.43
C ALA A 82 -13.73 6.84 -13.97
N VAL A 83 -14.37 7.63 -13.11
CA VAL A 83 -14.11 7.69 -11.67
C VAL A 83 -14.37 6.32 -11.04
N ASN A 84 -15.52 5.69 -11.27
CA ASN A 84 -15.83 4.41 -10.63
C ASN A 84 -14.81 3.31 -11.04
N THR A 85 -14.42 3.26 -12.31
CA THR A 85 -13.44 2.26 -12.79
C THR A 85 -12.03 2.50 -12.25
N VAL A 86 -11.63 3.75 -12.04
CA VAL A 86 -10.33 4.11 -11.44
C VAL A 86 -10.36 3.97 -9.91
N PHE A 87 -11.47 4.33 -9.27
CA PHE A 87 -11.66 4.28 -7.81
C PHE A 87 -11.44 2.87 -7.27
N TRP A 88 -12.12 1.87 -7.85
CA TRP A 88 -11.92 0.47 -7.44
C TRP A 88 -10.48 0.00 -7.63
N ARG A 89 -9.81 0.50 -8.68
CA ARG A 89 -8.43 0.16 -8.97
C ARG A 89 -7.47 0.75 -7.94
N ILE A 90 -7.66 2.01 -7.54
CA ILE A 90 -6.90 2.66 -6.48
C ILE A 90 -7.17 1.96 -5.15
N LEU A 91 -8.43 1.67 -4.82
CA LEU A 91 -8.79 1.01 -3.57
C LEU A 91 -8.11 -0.36 -3.45
N ILE A 92 -8.24 -1.22 -4.45
CA ILE A 92 -7.65 -2.56 -4.41
C ILE A 92 -6.12 -2.51 -4.40
N PHE A 93 -5.49 -1.69 -5.24
CA PHE A 93 -4.04 -1.71 -5.39
C PHE A 93 -3.31 -0.91 -4.33
N TYR A 94 -3.81 0.28 -4.00
CA TYR A 94 -3.14 1.17 -3.06
C TYR A 94 -3.48 0.78 -1.61
N VAL A 95 -4.77 0.68 -1.28
CA VAL A 95 -5.18 0.32 0.09
C VAL A 95 -4.81 -1.14 0.40
N GLY A 96 -4.99 -2.04 -0.57
CA GLY A 96 -4.57 -3.44 -0.42
C GLY A 96 -3.06 -3.60 -0.21
N ALA A 97 -2.23 -2.89 -0.98
CA ALA A 97 -0.78 -2.93 -0.79
C ALA A 97 -0.36 -2.31 0.54
N LEU A 98 -0.93 -1.16 0.92
CA LEU A 98 -0.66 -0.52 2.22
C LEU A 98 -1.06 -1.42 3.39
N PHE A 99 -2.23 -2.08 3.30
CA PHE A 99 -2.69 -3.02 4.32
C PHE A 99 -1.70 -4.16 4.52
N ILE A 100 -1.20 -4.73 3.41
CA ILE A 100 -0.21 -5.82 3.46
C ILE A 100 1.11 -5.31 4.07
N ILE A 101 1.62 -4.18 3.59
CA ILE A 101 2.87 -3.60 4.06
C ILE A 101 2.78 -3.27 5.55
N MET A 102 1.71 -2.62 6.01
CA MET A 102 1.51 -2.26 7.41
C MET A 102 1.23 -3.47 8.32
N SER A 103 0.73 -4.58 7.77
CA SER A 103 0.62 -5.85 8.50
C SER A 103 2.00 -6.49 8.71
N ILE A 104 2.91 -6.34 7.74
CA ILE A 104 4.25 -6.95 7.78
C ILE A 104 5.24 -6.07 8.55
N TYR A 105 5.22 -4.76 8.33
CA TYR A 105 6.13 -3.79 8.92
C TYR A 105 5.33 -2.79 9.75
N PRO A 106 5.68 -2.58 11.03
CA PRO A 106 4.99 -1.61 11.87
C PRO A 106 5.16 -0.20 11.30
N TRP A 107 4.11 0.61 11.35
CA TRP A 107 4.07 1.92 10.70
C TRP A 107 5.17 2.88 11.17
N ASN A 108 5.69 2.70 12.38
CA ASN A 108 6.81 3.47 12.96
C ASN A 108 8.14 3.25 12.22
N GLU A 109 8.34 2.06 11.65
CA GLU A 109 9.59 1.71 10.95
C GLU A 109 9.52 2.02 9.45
N LEU A 110 8.34 2.41 8.94
CA LEU A 110 8.15 2.77 7.54
C LEU A 110 8.80 4.14 7.27
N GLY A 111 9.77 4.16 6.35
CA GLY A 111 10.45 5.38 5.90
C GLY A 111 11.82 5.66 6.53
N THR A 112 12.23 4.91 7.56
CA THR A 112 13.56 5.03 8.18
C THR A 112 14.61 4.09 7.57
N GLN A 113 14.18 2.95 7.00
CA GLN A 113 15.05 1.89 6.46
C GLN A 113 14.96 1.73 4.92
N GLY A 114 14.35 2.68 4.22
CA GLY A 114 14.16 2.64 2.76
C GLY A 114 12.73 2.27 2.32
N SER A 115 12.57 1.92 1.04
CA SER A 115 11.25 1.63 0.46
C SER A 115 10.71 0.28 0.96
N PRO A 116 9.50 0.21 1.55
CA PRO A 116 8.94 -1.04 2.08
C PRO A 116 8.78 -2.13 1.02
N PHE A 117 8.57 -1.75 -0.25
CA PHE A 117 8.53 -2.70 -1.37
C PHE A 117 9.89 -3.35 -1.61
N VAL A 118 10.96 -2.55 -1.55
CA VAL A 118 12.34 -3.03 -1.67
C VAL A 118 12.69 -3.90 -0.47
N MET A 119 12.36 -3.46 0.74
CA MET A 119 12.59 -4.25 1.97
C MET A 119 11.88 -5.60 1.93
N THR A 120 10.65 -5.65 1.41
CA THR A 120 9.91 -6.91 1.24
C THR A 120 10.61 -7.81 0.22
N PHE A 121 11.08 -7.23 -0.89
CA PHE A 121 11.78 -7.97 -1.95
C PHE A 121 13.13 -8.50 -1.47
N GLU A 122 13.91 -7.67 -0.77
CA GLU A 122 15.16 -8.06 -0.13
C GLU A 122 14.92 -9.18 0.88
N LYS A 123 13.97 -9.04 1.80
CA LYS A 123 13.65 -10.08 2.80
C LYS A 123 13.26 -11.41 2.13
N TRP A 124 12.51 -11.36 1.04
CA TRP A 124 12.19 -12.55 0.24
C TRP A 124 13.42 -13.16 -0.43
N VAL A 125 14.31 -12.35 -1.00
CA VAL A 125 15.57 -12.80 -1.61
C VAL A 125 16.51 -13.40 -0.56
N TYR A 126 16.63 -12.79 0.62
CA TYR A 126 17.47 -13.27 1.72
C TYR A 126 17.03 -14.65 2.25
N LEU A 127 15.74 -14.96 2.22
CA LEU A 127 15.21 -16.26 2.63
C LEU A 127 15.38 -17.37 1.58
N GLN A 128 15.84 -17.03 0.37
CA GLN A 128 16.12 -17.98 -0.70
C GLN A 128 17.63 -18.30 -0.85
N LEU A 129 18.52 -17.52 -0.23
CA LEU A 129 19.97 -17.68 -0.39
C LEU A 129 20.58 -18.43 0.81
N PRO A 130 21.40 -19.46 0.58
CA PRO A 130 22.17 -20.09 1.64
C PRO A 130 23.17 -19.08 2.24
N GLU A 131 23.26 -19.03 3.57
CA GLU A 131 24.11 -18.08 4.33
C GLU A 131 25.58 -18.03 3.86
N SER A 132 26.06 -19.08 3.20
CA SER A 132 27.41 -19.21 2.67
C SER A 132 27.76 -18.27 1.50
N LEU A 133 26.78 -17.62 0.86
CA LEU A 133 26.99 -16.76 -0.32
C LEU A 133 26.93 -15.25 0.02
N ILE A 134 26.70 -14.90 1.29
CA ILE A 134 26.49 -13.52 1.77
C ILE A 134 27.76 -12.96 2.44
N LEU A 135 28.68 -13.82 2.86
CA LEU A 135 29.93 -13.45 3.54
C LEU A 135 31.19 -13.52 2.64
N SER A 136 31.02 -13.58 1.32
CA SER A 136 32.10 -13.52 0.32
C SER A 136 31.92 -12.33 -0.60
#